data_AF-A0A1A6HXK3-F1
#
_entry.id   AF-A0A1A6HXK3-F1
#
_cell.length_a   1.000
_cell.length_b   1.000
_cell.length_c   1.000
_cell.angle_alpha   90.00
_cell.angle_beta   90.00
_cell.angle_gamma   90.00
#
_symmetry.space_group_name_H-M   'P 1'
#
loop_
_entity.id
_entity.type
_entity.pdbx_description
1 polymer ?
#
loop_
_entity_poly.entity_id
_entity_poly.type
_entity_poly.pdbx_seq_one_letter_code
_entity_poly.pdbx_strand_id
1 'polypeptide(L)'
;MNPPPPIHTYIKGGWILRKAWKIYNKCYVDINALQELYQKKLTEEPLSCDAANDNHIAAEGVTEESLNRLKGAVSFGYGLFHLCISMVPPNLLKIINLLGFPGDRLQGLSSLTYASESKDMKAPLATLALLWYHTVVRPFFALDGSDNQGGLDEAKEILLKKEAAYPNSSLFMFFKGRIQRLEEHEGFGESGEDADI
;
A
#
# COMPACT_ATOMS: atom_id res chain seq x y z
N MET A 1 -11.99 25.83 23.61
CA MET A 1 -10.79 25.50 22.81
C MET A 1 -9.83 24.76 23.74
N ASN A 2 -9.51 23.49 23.45
CA ASN A 2 -8.63 22.70 24.33
C ASN A 2 -7.17 23.16 24.17
N PRO A 3 -6.37 23.22 25.26
CA PRO A 3 -4.96 23.58 25.15
C PRO A 3 -4.20 22.53 24.33
N PRO A 4 -3.13 22.93 23.63
CA PRO A 4 -2.31 21.99 22.86
C PRO A 4 -1.69 20.92 23.78
N PRO A 5 -1.55 19.67 23.31
CA PRO A 5 -0.87 18.61 24.06
C PRO A 5 0.53 19.02 24.49
N PRO A 6 1.02 18.53 25.64
CA PRO A 6 2.38 18.78 26.09
C PRO A 6 3.42 18.12 25.15
N ILE A 7 4.59 18.75 25.03
CA ILE A 7 5.68 18.36 24.11
C ILE A 7 6.07 16.88 24.26
N HIS A 8 6.08 16.35 25.48
CA HIS A 8 6.44 14.96 25.76
C HIS A 8 5.54 13.94 25.04
N THR A 9 4.27 14.29 24.79
CA THR A 9 3.31 13.42 24.11
C THR A 9 3.70 13.23 22.64
N TYR A 10 4.16 14.29 21.96
CA TYR A 10 4.64 14.21 20.58
C TYR A 10 5.93 13.39 20.47
N ILE A 11 6.86 13.55 21.42
CA ILE A 11 8.09 12.75 21.48
C ILE A 11 7.76 11.25 21.64
N LYS A 12 6.83 10.93 22.55
CA LYS A 12 6.35 9.56 22.74
C LYS A 12 5.71 9.01 21.45
N GLY A 13 4.90 9.80 20.76
CA GLY A 13 4.31 9.46 19.47
C GLY A 13 5.36 9.12 18.41
N GLY A 14 6.38 9.96 18.26
CA GLY A 14 7.50 9.72 17.34
C GLY A 14 8.27 8.43 17.67
N TRP A 15 8.51 8.15 18.95
CA TRP A 15 9.20 6.92 19.36
C TRP A 15 8.39 5.65 19.08
N ILE A 16 7.08 5.68 19.34
CA ILE A 16 6.15 4.58 19.02
C ILE A 16 6.14 4.34 17.51
N LEU A 17 6.06 5.41 16.71
CA LEU A 17 6.06 5.32 15.26
C LEU A 17 7.36 4.67 14.74
N ARG A 18 8.51 5.09 15.27
CA ARG A 18 9.81 4.49 14.94
C ARG A 18 9.88 3.01 15.28
N LYS A 19 9.35 2.61 16.45
CA LYS A 19 9.32 1.22 16.87
C LYS A 19 8.42 0.39 15.94
N ALA A 20 7.24 0.89 15.60
CA ALA A 20 6.32 0.25 14.68
C ALA A 20 6.95 0.06 13.29
N TRP A 21 7.56 1.10 12.74
CA TRP A 21 8.30 1.01 11.47
C TRP A 21 9.34 -0.10 11.48
N LYS A 22 10.19 -0.16 12.52
CA LYS A 22 11.24 -1.19 12.62
C LYS A 22 10.66 -2.61 12.64
N ILE A 23 9.54 -2.80 13.33
CA ILE A 23 8.84 -4.10 13.37
C ILE A 23 8.34 -4.45 11.96
N TYR A 24 7.64 -3.53 11.29
CA TYR A 24 7.14 -3.77 9.93
C TYR A 24 8.25 -4.04 8.92
N ASN A 25 9.31 -3.23 8.94
CA ASN A 25 10.45 -3.42 8.06
C ASN A 25 11.12 -4.78 8.29
N LYS A 26 11.33 -5.18 9.55
CA LYS A 26 11.88 -6.49 9.88
C LYS A 26 10.96 -7.62 9.40
N CYS A 27 9.67 -7.56 9.72
CA CYS A 27 8.71 -8.57 9.29
C CYS A 27 8.63 -8.69 7.76
N TYR A 28 8.71 -7.57 7.04
CA TYR A 28 8.69 -7.54 5.59
C TYR A 28 9.95 -8.20 4.99
N VAL A 29 11.13 -7.93 5.54
CA VAL A 29 12.37 -8.60 5.11
C VAL A 29 12.31 -10.09 5.41
N ASP A 30 11.95 -10.46 6.63
CA ASP A 30 11.90 -11.85 7.09
C ASP A 30 10.91 -12.68 6.23
N ILE A 31 9.73 -12.13 5.92
CA ILE A 31 8.72 -12.88 5.15
C ILE A 31 9.09 -13.06 3.67
N ASN A 32 9.77 -12.09 3.07
CA ASN A 32 10.25 -12.24 1.70
C ASN A 32 11.35 -13.31 1.63
N ALA A 33 12.29 -13.31 2.58
CA ALA A 33 13.31 -14.36 2.67
C ALA A 33 12.68 -15.76 2.88
N LEU A 34 11.66 -15.87 3.73
CA LEU A 34 10.94 -17.13 3.93
C LEU A 34 10.26 -17.62 2.65
N GLN A 35 9.67 -16.72 1.87
CA GLN A 35 9.04 -17.09 0.60
C GLN A 35 10.07 -17.56 -0.43
N GLU A 36 11.20 -16.87 -0.55
CA GLU A 36 12.30 -17.29 -1.44
C GLU A 36 12.82 -18.68 -1.09
N LEU A 37 13.00 -18.96 0.21
CA LEU A 37 13.40 -20.28 0.69
C LEU A 37 12.35 -21.36 0.40
N TYR A 38 11.07 -21.05 0.58
CA TYR A 38 9.98 -21.97 0.26
C TYR A 38 9.96 -22.30 -1.24
N GLN A 39 10.09 -21.28 -2.09
CA GLN A 39 10.09 -21.44 -3.55
C GLN A 39 11.31 -22.22 -4.05
N LYS A 40 12.49 -21.99 -3.44
CA LYS A 40 13.70 -22.76 -3.72
C LYS A 40 13.51 -24.24 -3.35
N LYS A 41 12.98 -24.53 -2.15
CA LYS A 41 12.69 -25.91 -1.73
C LYS A 41 11.72 -26.63 -2.67
N LEU A 42 10.70 -25.91 -3.17
CA LEU A 42 9.73 -26.47 -4.11
C LEU A 42 10.35 -26.79 -5.49
N THR A 43 11.44 -26.08 -5.86
CA THR A 43 12.12 -26.26 -7.15
C THR A 43 13.25 -27.31 -7.09
N GLU A 44 13.82 -27.55 -5.90
CA GLU A 44 14.97 -28.47 -5.69
C GLU A 44 14.56 -29.91 -5.29
N GLU A 45 13.29 -30.21 -5.04
CA GLU A 45 12.77 -31.57 -4.82
C GLU A 45 12.28 -32.20 -6.13
N PRO A 46 13.09 -32.98 -6.88
CA PRO A 46 12.57 -33.88 -7.90
C PRO A 46 11.97 -35.12 -7.22
N LEU A 47 10.86 -35.61 -7.78
CA LEU A 47 10.20 -36.89 -7.48
C LEU A 47 11.15 -37.98 -6.95
N SER A 48 11.22 -38.16 -5.64
CA SER A 48 11.71 -39.39 -5.02
C SER A 48 10.51 -40.26 -4.68
N CYS A 49 10.09 -41.08 -5.65
CA CYS A 49 9.32 -42.27 -5.33
C CYS A 49 10.18 -43.19 -4.47
N ASP A 50 9.61 -43.62 -3.34
CA ASP A 50 10.01 -44.75 -2.46
C ASP A 50 10.48 -44.32 -1.07
N ALA A 51 9.56 -44.35 -0.10
CA ALA A 51 9.73 -45.13 1.13
C ALA A 51 8.50 -44.99 2.04
N ALA A 52 8.08 -46.13 2.57
CA ALA A 52 6.91 -46.35 3.39
C ALA A 52 6.95 -45.66 4.77
N ASN A 53 5.75 -45.30 5.23
CA ASN A 53 5.29 -45.32 6.62
C ASN A 53 6.23 -44.76 7.69
N ASP A 54 6.07 -43.47 7.99
CA ASP A 54 6.39 -42.93 9.30
C ASP A 54 5.20 -42.12 9.84
N ASN A 55 4.71 -42.50 11.02
CA ASN A 55 3.75 -41.75 11.84
C ASN A 55 4.43 -40.50 12.41
N HIS A 56 4.81 -39.56 11.55
CA HIS A 56 5.18 -38.22 11.97
C HIS A 56 3.87 -37.50 12.29
N ILE A 57 3.64 -37.13 13.56
CA ILE A 57 2.68 -36.06 13.89
C ILE A 57 3.03 -34.91 12.96
N ALA A 58 2.22 -34.65 11.94
CA ALA A 58 2.48 -33.60 10.98
C ALA A 58 2.69 -32.32 11.79
N ALA A 59 3.94 -31.89 11.93
CA ALA A 59 4.24 -30.56 12.41
C ALA A 59 3.34 -29.66 11.56
N GLU A 60 2.48 -28.86 12.19
CA GLU A 60 1.63 -27.89 11.50
C GLU A 60 2.57 -26.94 10.73
N GLY A 61 2.95 -27.38 9.55
CA GLY A 61 3.88 -26.69 8.68
C GLY A 61 3.19 -25.44 8.19
N VAL A 62 3.91 -24.33 8.15
CA VAL A 62 3.43 -23.10 7.55
C VAL A 62 2.97 -23.42 6.13
N THR A 63 1.66 -23.34 5.88
CA THR A 63 1.11 -23.57 4.53
C THR A 63 1.43 -22.40 3.62
N GLU A 64 1.55 -22.65 2.32
CA GLU A 64 1.76 -21.59 1.32
C GLU A 64 0.65 -20.52 1.41
N GLU A 65 -0.59 -20.95 1.62
CA GLU A 65 -1.71 -20.04 1.84
C GLU A 65 -1.49 -19.14 3.06
N SER A 66 -1.09 -19.71 4.20
CA SER A 66 -0.83 -18.93 5.43
C SER A 66 0.31 -17.93 5.23
N LEU A 67 1.35 -18.33 4.50
CA LEU A 67 2.48 -17.46 4.17
C LEU A 67 2.04 -16.31 3.25
N ASN A 68 1.26 -16.59 2.21
CA ASN A 68 0.73 -15.57 1.30
C ASN A 68 -0.20 -14.58 2.01
N ARG A 69 -1.08 -15.09 2.89
CA ARG A 69 -1.97 -14.26 3.72
C ARG A 69 -1.17 -13.36 4.66
N LEU A 70 -0.14 -13.91 5.32
CA LEU A 70 0.73 -13.13 6.20
C LEU A 70 1.51 -12.08 5.40
N LYS A 71 2.07 -12.43 4.24
CA LYS A 71 2.81 -11.50 3.39
C LYS A 71 1.94 -10.35 2.93
N GLY A 72 0.71 -10.62 2.51
CA GLY A 72 -0.22 -9.54 2.15
C GLY A 72 -0.49 -8.59 3.32
N ALA A 73 -0.60 -9.09 4.55
CA ALA A 73 -0.86 -8.28 5.74
C ALA A 73 0.34 -7.39 6.10
N VAL A 74 1.54 -7.98 6.07
CA VAL A 74 2.78 -7.24 6.30
C VAL A 74 2.99 -6.19 5.20
N SER A 75 2.73 -6.55 3.94
CA SER A 75 2.86 -5.65 2.78
C SER A 75 1.88 -4.47 2.86
N PHE A 76 0.66 -4.68 3.36
CA PHE A 76 -0.31 -3.60 3.58
C PHE A 76 0.22 -2.54 4.55
N GLY A 77 0.68 -2.97 5.74
CA GLY A 77 1.21 -2.04 6.72
C GLY A 77 2.52 -1.40 6.29
N TYR A 78 3.45 -2.19 5.73
CA TYR A 78 4.72 -1.70 5.17
C TYR A 78 4.48 -0.65 4.08
N GLY A 79 3.54 -0.92 3.17
CA GLY A 79 3.15 -0.02 2.11
C GLY A 79 2.56 1.29 2.64
N LEU A 80 1.65 1.23 3.62
CA LEU A 80 1.09 2.41 4.29
C LEU A 80 2.17 3.25 4.97
N PHE A 81 3.13 2.65 5.67
CA PHE A 81 4.22 3.40 6.29
C PHE A 81 5.02 4.18 5.25
N HIS A 82 5.49 3.48 4.22
CA HIS A 82 6.25 4.08 3.13
C HIS A 82 5.49 5.21 2.44
N LEU A 83 4.22 4.98 2.11
CA LEU A 83 3.37 5.97 1.47
C LEU A 83 3.16 7.18 2.38
N CYS A 84 2.73 6.99 3.62
CA CYS A 84 2.49 8.06 4.60
C CYS A 84 3.74 8.92 4.83
N ILE A 85 4.90 8.30 4.99
CA ILE A 85 6.16 9.03 5.19
C ILE A 85 6.53 9.81 3.92
N SER A 86 6.30 9.24 2.73
CA SER A 86 6.61 9.91 1.45
C SER A 86 5.75 11.14 1.14
N MET A 87 4.63 11.31 1.84
CA MET A 87 3.71 12.44 1.70
C MET A 87 3.99 13.56 2.69
N VAL A 88 4.92 13.36 3.63
CA VAL A 88 5.24 14.38 4.63
C VAL A 88 5.93 15.57 3.95
N PRO A 89 5.41 16.80 4.12
CA PRO A 89 5.96 17.97 3.46
C PRO A 89 7.44 18.26 3.77
N PRO A 90 8.18 18.93 2.85
CA PRO A 90 9.61 19.20 2.98
C PRO A 90 10.03 19.91 4.28
N ASN A 91 9.19 20.84 4.77
CA ASN A 91 9.41 21.57 6.02
C ASN A 91 9.33 20.68 7.28
N LEU A 92 8.77 19.48 7.18
CA LEU A 92 8.74 18.45 8.23
C LEU A 92 9.80 17.35 8.03
N LEU A 93 10.59 17.37 6.95
CA LEU A 93 11.64 16.36 6.70
C LEU A 93 12.69 16.31 7.81
N LYS A 94 12.96 17.42 8.50
CA LYS A 94 13.86 17.45 9.66
C LYS A 94 13.39 16.50 10.78
N ILE A 95 12.09 16.36 10.95
CA ILE A 95 11.48 15.46 11.95
C ILE A 95 11.60 14.01 11.48
N ILE A 96 11.40 13.73 10.19
CA ILE A 96 11.56 12.37 9.64
C ILE A 96 13.02 11.92 9.70
N ASN A 97 13.96 12.79 9.31
CA ASN A 97 15.40 12.52 9.41
C ASN A 97 15.83 12.24 10.85
N LEU A 98 15.24 12.94 11.82
CA LEU A 98 15.46 12.69 13.24
C LEU A 98 14.87 11.34 13.70
N LEU A 99 13.74 10.92 13.12
CA LEU A 99 13.10 9.64 13.44
C LEU A 99 13.75 8.44 12.72
N GLY A 100 14.46 8.68 11.61
CA GLY A 100 15.37 7.74 10.97
C GLY A 100 14.69 6.57 10.26
N PHE A 101 13.58 6.85 9.55
CA PHE A 101 12.92 5.87 8.69
C PHE A 101 12.67 6.46 7.29
N PRO A 102 13.18 5.82 6.22
CA PRO A 102 13.01 6.31 4.87
C PRO A 102 11.58 6.02 4.37
N GLY A 103 10.88 7.06 3.91
CA GLY A 103 9.68 6.90 3.11
C GLY A 103 10.07 6.71 1.65
N ASP A 104 9.45 5.77 0.98
CA ASP A 104 9.66 5.50 -0.45
C ASP A 104 8.27 5.25 -1.05
N ARG A 105 7.84 6.18 -1.88
CA ARG A 105 6.50 6.16 -2.46
C ARG A 105 6.30 4.97 -3.37
N LEU A 106 7.27 4.64 -4.22
CA LEU A 106 7.17 3.54 -5.18
C LEU A 106 7.11 2.21 -4.44
N GLN A 107 7.94 2.03 -3.42
CA GLN A 107 7.87 0.87 -2.55
C GLN A 107 6.52 0.78 -1.83
N GLY A 108 6.00 1.93 -1.38
CA GLY A 108 4.69 2.06 -0.75
C GLY A 108 3.56 1.56 -1.65
N LEU A 109 3.50 2.10 -2.87
CA LEU A 109 2.49 1.74 -3.88
C LEU A 109 2.60 0.28 -4.30
N SER A 110 3.80 -0.22 -4.60
CA SER A 110 4.03 -1.62 -4.96
C SER A 110 3.55 -2.60 -3.88
N SER A 111 3.85 -2.29 -2.61
CA SER A 111 3.45 -3.15 -1.47
C SER A 111 1.94 -3.13 -1.23
N LEU A 112 1.29 -1.97 -1.43
CA LEU A 112 -0.18 -1.85 -1.37
C LEU A 112 -0.86 -2.56 -2.53
N THR A 113 -0.32 -2.46 -3.75
CA THR A 113 -0.81 -3.20 -4.91
C THR A 113 -0.76 -4.70 -4.64
N TYR A 114 0.38 -5.22 -4.16
CA TYR A 114 0.49 -6.62 -3.77
C TYR A 114 -0.57 -7.01 -2.72
N ALA A 115 -0.74 -6.20 -1.67
CA ALA A 115 -1.74 -6.47 -0.63
C ALA A 115 -3.18 -6.45 -1.17
N SER A 116 -3.47 -5.60 -2.16
CA SER A 116 -4.80 -5.46 -2.79
C SER A 116 -5.21 -6.67 -3.65
N GLU A 117 -4.24 -7.52 -4.02
CA GLU A 117 -4.48 -8.78 -4.74
C GLU A 117 -4.65 -9.98 -3.81
N SER A 118 -4.49 -9.79 -2.50
CA SER A 118 -4.76 -10.86 -1.54
C SER A 118 -6.25 -11.17 -1.42
N LYS A 119 -6.59 -12.35 -0.87
CA LYS A 119 -8.00 -12.79 -0.69
C LYS A 119 -8.59 -12.39 0.67
N ASP A 120 -7.84 -11.67 1.49
CA ASP A 120 -8.23 -11.34 2.87
C ASP A 120 -8.85 -9.95 2.99
N MET A 121 -9.46 -9.66 4.15
CA MET A 121 -10.14 -8.40 4.48
C MET A 121 -9.29 -7.12 4.31
N LYS A 122 -7.96 -7.25 4.26
CA LYS A 122 -7.01 -6.15 3.97
C LYS A 122 -6.97 -5.74 2.51
N ALA A 123 -7.36 -6.62 1.59
CA ALA A 123 -7.33 -6.35 0.15
C ALA A 123 -8.22 -5.14 -0.24
N PRO A 124 -9.50 -5.06 0.19
CA PRO A 124 -10.29 -3.86 -0.07
C PRO A 124 -9.69 -2.62 0.60
N LEU A 125 -9.11 -2.73 1.80
CA LEU A 125 -8.48 -1.57 2.46
C LEU A 125 -7.24 -1.07 1.70
N ALA A 126 -6.44 -1.96 1.15
CA ALA A 126 -5.31 -1.62 0.29
C ALA A 126 -5.77 -0.96 -1.01
N THR A 127 -6.83 -1.50 -1.65
CA THR A 127 -7.45 -0.87 -2.81
C THR A 127 -7.96 0.54 -2.50
N LEU A 128 -8.64 0.73 -1.36
CA LEU A 128 -9.13 2.05 -0.96
C LEU A 128 -7.98 3.03 -0.67
N ALA A 129 -6.87 2.55 -0.08
CA ALA A 129 -5.68 3.38 0.14
C ALA A 129 -5.05 3.85 -1.18
N LEU A 130 -4.97 2.96 -2.18
CA LEU A 130 -4.51 3.31 -3.52
C LEU A 130 -5.45 4.34 -4.18
N LEU A 131 -6.76 4.06 -4.22
CA LEU A 131 -7.74 4.99 -4.79
C LEU A 131 -7.70 6.36 -4.11
N TRP A 132 -7.58 6.38 -2.79
CA TRP A 132 -7.43 7.62 -2.04
C TRP A 132 -6.14 8.36 -2.40
N TYR A 133 -5.02 7.65 -2.53
CA TYR A 133 -3.77 8.25 -2.96
C TYR A 133 -3.88 8.90 -4.35
N HIS A 134 -4.37 8.16 -5.34
CA HIS A 134 -4.44 8.65 -6.72
C HIS A 134 -5.48 9.78 -6.92
N THR A 135 -6.60 9.76 -6.19
CA THR A 135 -7.71 10.72 -6.39
C THR A 135 -7.79 11.84 -5.35
N VAL A 136 -7.02 11.76 -4.26
CA VAL A 136 -7.01 12.77 -3.19
C VAL A 136 -5.63 13.35 -2.99
N VAL A 137 -4.64 12.49 -2.71
CA VAL A 137 -3.30 12.96 -2.34
C VAL A 137 -2.60 13.60 -3.51
N ARG A 138 -2.50 12.90 -4.66
CA ARG A 138 -1.77 13.40 -5.83
C ARG A 138 -2.27 14.79 -6.26
N PRO A 139 -3.59 15.02 -6.42
CA PRO A 139 -4.10 16.35 -6.75
C PRO A 139 -3.92 17.37 -5.63
N PHE A 140 -4.14 17.00 -4.37
CA PHE A 140 -4.07 17.93 -3.24
C PHE A 140 -2.66 18.47 -2.98
N PHE A 141 -1.64 17.62 -3.16
CA PHE A 141 -0.24 18.02 -2.98
C PHE A 141 0.45 18.41 -4.29
N ALA A 142 -0.26 18.41 -5.43
CA ALA A 142 0.28 18.62 -6.77
C ALA A 142 1.58 17.81 -7.01
N LEU A 143 1.55 16.51 -6.65
CA LEU A 143 2.76 15.67 -6.65
C LEU A 143 3.37 15.50 -8.05
N ASP A 144 2.57 15.68 -9.08
CA ASP A 144 2.94 15.58 -10.49
C ASP A 144 2.85 16.93 -11.22
N GLY A 145 2.80 18.03 -10.46
CA GLY A 145 2.58 19.37 -11.01
C GLY A 145 1.14 19.55 -11.48
N SER A 146 0.96 19.98 -12.73
CA SER A 146 -0.35 20.14 -13.38
C SER A 146 -0.86 18.87 -14.05
N ASP A 147 -0.03 17.83 -14.18
CA ASP A 147 -0.42 16.58 -14.85
C ASP A 147 -1.03 15.58 -13.86
N ASN A 148 -2.33 15.75 -13.58
CA ASN A 148 -3.08 14.79 -12.77
C ASN A 148 -3.48 13.53 -13.57
N GLN A 149 -3.26 13.51 -14.89
CA GLN A 149 -3.82 12.50 -15.80
C GLN A 149 -3.33 11.10 -15.46
N GLY A 150 -2.03 10.94 -15.22
CA GLY A 150 -1.46 9.65 -14.83
C GLY A 150 -2.06 9.08 -13.54
N GLY A 151 -2.46 9.93 -12.58
CA GLY A 151 -3.14 9.49 -11.36
C GLY A 151 -4.57 9.06 -11.60
N LEU A 152 -5.28 9.76 -12.47
CA LEU A 152 -6.64 9.39 -12.85
C LEU A 152 -6.66 8.05 -13.59
N ASP A 153 -5.72 7.82 -14.49
CA ASP A 153 -5.66 6.58 -15.27
C ASP A 153 -5.36 5.36 -14.39
N GLU A 154 -4.42 5.47 -13.45
CA GLU A 154 -4.16 4.42 -12.47
C GLU A 154 -5.40 4.13 -11.59
N ALA A 155 -6.12 5.17 -11.17
CA ALA A 155 -7.34 5.01 -10.38
C ALA A 155 -8.47 4.33 -11.17
N LYS A 156 -8.61 4.64 -12.46
CA LYS A 156 -9.57 3.99 -13.36
C LYS A 156 -9.25 2.51 -13.53
N GLU A 157 -7.97 2.18 -13.76
CA GLU A 157 -7.54 0.79 -13.91
C GLU A 157 -7.88 -0.03 -12.67
N ILE A 158 -7.61 0.52 -11.48
CA ILE A 158 -7.94 -0.13 -10.20
C ILE A 158 -9.46 -0.38 -10.09
N LEU A 159 -10.30 0.61 -10.41
CA LEU A 159 -11.75 0.44 -10.34
C LEU A 159 -12.25 -0.59 -11.34
N LEU A 160 -11.76 -0.55 -12.58
CA LEU A 160 -12.13 -1.50 -13.63
C LEU A 160 -11.79 -2.94 -13.21
N LYS A 161 -10.56 -3.16 -12.73
CA LYS A 161 -10.10 -4.48 -12.28
C LYS A 161 -10.92 -5.05 -11.13
N LYS A 162 -11.44 -4.19 -10.25
CA LYS A 162 -12.11 -4.59 -9.01
C LYS A 162 -13.64 -4.47 -9.09
N GLU A 163 -14.19 -4.01 -10.22
CA GLU A 163 -15.62 -3.76 -10.40
C GLU A 163 -16.47 -5.02 -10.17
N ALA A 164 -16.06 -6.15 -10.75
CA ALA A 164 -16.78 -7.41 -10.59
C ALA A 164 -16.82 -7.90 -9.13
N ALA A 165 -15.80 -7.58 -8.33
CA ALA A 165 -15.73 -7.94 -6.93
C ALA A 165 -16.58 -7.02 -6.03
N TYR A 166 -16.82 -5.77 -6.45
CA TYR A 166 -17.49 -4.75 -5.64
C TYR A 166 -18.59 -3.97 -6.40
N PRO A 167 -19.55 -4.65 -7.07
CA PRO A 167 -20.49 -4.00 -7.98
C PRO A 167 -21.41 -2.97 -7.31
N ASN A 168 -21.78 -3.19 -6.04
CA ASN A 168 -22.69 -2.32 -5.29
C ASN A 168 -22.01 -1.61 -4.10
N SER A 169 -20.68 -1.50 -4.10
CA SER A 169 -19.96 -0.87 -2.99
C SER A 169 -20.09 0.66 -3.04
N SER A 170 -20.65 1.26 -1.98
CA SER A 170 -20.80 2.72 -1.88
C SER A 170 -19.46 3.45 -1.93
N LEU A 171 -18.39 2.87 -1.38
CA LEU A 171 -17.05 3.44 -1.44
C LEU A 171 -16.50 3.44 -2.87
N PHE A 172 -16.74 2.37 -3.63
CA PHE A 172 -16.34 2.30 -5.04
C PHE A 172 -17.13 3.28 -5.90
N MET A 173 -18.44 3.40 -5.67
CA MET A 173 -19.27 4.42 -6.33
C MET A 173 -18.80 5.83 -6.02
N PHE A 174 -18.42 6.11 -4.77
CA PHE A 174 -17.82 7.39 -4.38
C PHE A 174 -16.54 7.67 -5.18
N PHE A 175 -15.62 6.70 -5.28
CA PHE A 175 -14.39 6.90 -6.05
C PHE A 175 -14.63 7.02 -7.56
N LYS A 176 -15.60 6.29 -8.14
CA LYS A 176 -16.05 6.49 -9.52
C LYS A 176 -16.48 7.93 -9.77
N GLY A 177 -17.40 8.44 -8.95
CA GLY A 177 -17.88 9.83 -9.08
C GLY A 177 -16.78 10.87 -8.82
N ARG A 178 -15.80 10.55 -7.97
CA ARG A 178 -14.66 11.42 -7.71
C ARG A 178 -13.70 11.52 -8.91
N ILE A 179 -13.42 10.42 -9.60
CA ILE A 179 -12.62 10.43 -10.83
C ILE A 179 -13.32 11.29 -11.90
N GLN A 180 -14.62 11.08 -12.11
CA GLN A 180 -15.41 11.87 -13.06
C GLN A 180 -15.33 13.39 -12.79
N ARG A 181 -15.38 13.78 -11.52
CA ARG A 181 -15.23 15.19 -11.13
C ARG A 181 -13.85 15.74 -11.49
N LEU A 182 -12.79 14.97 -11.26
CA LEU A 182 -11.43 15.41 -11.55
C LEU A 182 -11.20 15.52 -13.07
N GLU A 183 -11.74 14.60 -13.87
CA GLU A 183 -11.69 14.66 -15.33
C GLU A 183 -12.36 15.92 -15.90
N GLU A 184 -13.51 16.31 -15.37
CA GLU A 184 -14.20 17.54 -15.80
C GLU A 184 -13.33 18.78 -15.55
N HIS A 185 -12.65 18.84 -14.40
CA HIS A 185 -11.76 19.96 -14.08
C HIS A 185 -10.54 20.05 -15.01
N GLU A 186 -9.97 18.93 -15.45
CA GLU A 186 -8.86 18.90 -16.41
C GLU A 186 -9.34 19.34 -17.82
N GLY A 187 -10.51 18.86 -18.27
CA GLY A 187 -11.07 19.22 -19.57
C GLY A 187 -11.40 20.72 -19.72
N PHE A 188 -11.70 21.41 -18.62
CA PHE A 188 -11.85 22.87 -18.62
C PHE A 188 -10.50 23.61 -18.68
N GLY A 189 -9.43 23.03 -18.12
CA GLY A 189 -8.08 23.60 -18.16
C GLY A 189 -7.50 23.66 -19.57
N GLU A 190 -7.66 22.59 -20.36
CA GLU A 190 -7.20 22.53 -21.75
C GLU A 190 -8.00 23.47 -22.68
N SER A 191 -9.30 23.61 -22.46
CA SER A 191 -10.16 24.48 -23.29
C SER A 191 -9.94 25.99 -23.10
N GLY A 192 -9.28 26.39 -22.01
CA GLY A 192 -9.00 27.80 -21.69
C GLY A 192 -7.70 28.33 -22.30
N GLU A 193 -6.77 27.46 -22.70
CA GLU A 193 -5.47 27.84 -23.26
C GLU A 193 -5.53 28.08 -24.78
N ASP A 194 -6.54 27.52 -25.45
CA ASP A 194 -6.79 27.70 -26.89
C ASP A 194 -7.67 28.93 -27.22
N ALA A 195 -8.14 29.68 -26.21
CA ALA A 195 -9.02 30.84 -26.40
C ALA A 195 -8.30 32.20 -26.42
N ASP A 196 -6.98 32.22 -26.19
CA ASP A 196 -6.14 33.44 -26.13
C ASP A 196 -5.03 33.44 -27.22
N ILE A 197 -5.37 33.05 -28.45
CA ILE A 197 -4.53 33.29 -29.66
C ILE A 197 -5.32 34.03 -30.74
#